data_AF-A0A969FMH4-F1
#
_entry.id   AF-A0A969FMH4-F1
#
_cell.length_a   1.000
_cell.length_b   1.000
_cell.length_c   1.000
_cell.angle_alpha   90.00
_cell.angle_beta   90.00
_cell.angle_gamma   90.00
#
_symmetry.space_group_name_H-M   'P 1'
#
loop_
_entity.id
_entity.type
_entity.pdbx_description
1 polymer ?
#
loop_
_entity_poly.entity_id
_entity_poly.type
_entity_poly.pdbx_seq_one_letter_code
_entity_poly.pdbx_strand_id
1 'polypeptide(L)'
;MNRVSSRLRQAVRDRQFIVTAEIAPPKGGDPTHMLALAAGLRDRVHAVNITDGSRAVMRMASLPAAILLQQQGIEPILQMACRDRNQIAIQADLLGAHALGIRNVLALTGDPVKAGDHPKATGVFDFESVRLLQAIAKLNSGFDINDRALTDGSTDLFPGAAVDPQSKSQSGLKRRFERKLASGVRFFQSQLISDFDVLAQFMNEVASLGDAPVLAGIFLIKSAKNARFLNKFVPGVQIPETTIERLDRADDPLREGMKIAAEQVRLAREICQGVHMMAIRREDLIPEILDMAGVAPLTSVIASGDRPTDTLASATQSPQSFATAID
;
A
#
# COMPACT_ATOMS: atom_id res chain seq x y z
N MET A 1 22.95 -9.30 -10.51
CA MET A 1 21.52 -9.46 -10.16
C MET A 1 20.70 -8.81 -11.25
N ASN A 2 19.88 -9.59 -11.98
CA ASN A 2 18.93 -9.02 -12.95
C ASN A 2 17.97 -8.09 -12.18
N ARG A 3 17.87 -6.82 -12.60
CA ARG A 3 16.89 -5.89 -12.02
C ARG A 3 15.51 -6.48 -12.25
N VAL A 4 14.80 -6.82 -11.18
CA VAL A 4 13.38 -7.20 -11.25
C VAL A 4 12.65 -6.02 -11.89
N SER A 5 12.02 -6.26 -13.04
CA SER A 5 11.19 -5.26 -13.71
C SER A 5 10.00 -4.93 -12.81
N SER A 6 9.86 -3.67 -12.43
CA SER A 6 8.75 -3.17 -11.61
C SER A 6 7.96 -2.14 -12.42
N ARG A 7 6.68 -2.44 -12.70
CA ARG A 7 5.72 -1.56 -13.37
C ARG A 7 5.54 -0.26 -12.58
N LEU A 8 5.46 -0.34 -11.25
CA LEU A 8 5.31 0.85 -10.41
C LEU A 8 6.53 1.77 -10.52
N ARG A 9 7.74 1.24 -10.34
CA ARG A 9 8.97 2.03 -10.45
C ARG A 9 9.12 2.65 -11.84
N GLN A 10 8.77 1.90 -12.88
CA GLN A 10 8.77 2.36 -14.26
C GLN A 10 7.80 3.51 -14.46
N ALA A 11 6.56 3.39 -13.98
CA ALA A 11 5.54 4.44 -14.07
C ALA A 11 5.94 5.72 -13.32
N VAL A 12 6.56 5.59 -12.14
CA VAL A 12 7.13 6.72 -11.40
C VAL A 12 8.22 7.42 -12.21
N ARG A 13 9.15 6.66 -12.81
CA ARG A 13 10.24 7.20 -13.63
C ARG A 13 9.71 7.93 -14.87
N ASP A 14 8.75 7.32 -15.55
CA ASP A 14 8.20 7.81 -16.81
C ASP A 14 7.12 8.88 -16.59
N ARG A 15 6.83 9.24 -15.33
CA ARG A 15 5.79 10.20 -14.94
C ARG A 15 4.42 9.86 -15.55
N GLN A 16 4.10 8.56 -15.60
CA GLN A 16 2.80 8.08 -16.00
C GLN A 16 1.77 8.41 -14.91
N PHE A 17 0.49 8.46 -15.27
CA PHE A 17 -0.58 8.50 -14.28
C PHE A 17 -0.67 7.15 -13.56
N ILE A 18 -0.24 7.11 -12.31
CA ILE A 18 -0.11 5.87 -11.54
C ILE A 18 -1.47 5.47 -10.97
N VAL A 19 -1.79 4.19 -11.10
CA VAL A 19 -2.98 3.58 -10.49
C VAL A 19 -2.50 2.44 -9.62
N THR A 20 -2.87 2.46 -8.35
CA THR A 20 -2.69 1.34 -7.42
C THR A 20 -4.04 0.94 -6.85
N ALA A 21 -4.16 -0.28 -6.34
CA ALA A 21 -5.35 -0.75 -5.64
C ALA A 21 -4.96 -1.39 -4.32
N GLU A 22 -5.91 -1.54 -3.41
CA GLU A 22 -5.71 -2.23 -2.14
C GLU A 22 -6.49 -3.55 -2.07
N ILE A 23 -5.83 -4.59 -1.56
CA ILE A 23 -6.45 -5.87 -1.21
C ILE A 23 -6.06 -6.22 0.23
N ALA A 24 -7.03 -6.76 0.98
CA ALA A 24 -6.79 -7.29 2.31
C ALA A 24 -6.50 -8.80 2.28
N PRO A 25 -5.49 -9.28 3.02
CA PRO A 25 -5.32 -10.71 3.24
C PRO A 25 -6.57 -11.36 3.85
N PRO A 26 -6.77 -12.67 3.62
CA PRO A 26 -7.86 -13.41 4.25
C PRO A 26 -7.73 -13.41 5.78
N LYS A 27 -8.87 -13.61 6.46
CA LYS A 27 -8.88 -13.80 7.93
C LYS A 27 -8.32 -15.17 8.31
N GLY A 28 -8.53 -16.18 7.47
CA GLY A 28 -7.96 -17.53 7.60
C GLY A 28 -6.78 -17.76 6.65
N GLY A 29 -6.38 -19.02 6.49
CA GLY A 29 -5.24 -19.42 5.66
C GLY A 29 -5.52 -19.62 4.17
N ASP A 30 -6.79 -19.59 3.73
CA ASP A 30 -7.17 -19.81 2.33
C ASP A 30 -7.11 -18.49 1.52
N PRO A 31 -6.20 -18.36 0.53
CA PRO A 31 -6.06 -17.16 -0.28
C PRO A 31 -6.99 -17.12 -1.50
N THR A 32 -7.79 -18.15 -1.78
CA THR A 32 -8.51 -18.32 -3.06
C THR A 32 -9.33 -17.08 -3.44
N HIS A 33 -10.14 -16.56 -2.51
CA HIS A 33 -10.96 -15.37 -2.77
C HIS A 33 -10.12 -14.11 -3.01
N MET A 34 -9.04 -13.93 -2.25
CA MET A 34 -8.11 -12.81 -2.41
C MET A 34 -7.47 -12.82 -3.80
N LEU A 35 -7.03 -13.99 -4.27
CA LEU A 35 -6.41 -14.15 -5.59
C LEU A 35 -7.42 -13.93 -6.73
N ALA A 36 -8.66 -14.40 -6.57
CA ALA A 36 -9.72 -14.17 -7.55
C ALA A 36 -10.02 -12.68 -7.75
N LEU A 37 -10.09 -11.90 -6.67
CA LEU A 37 -10.24 -10.44 -6.74
C LEU A 37 -9.02 -9.78 -7.40
N ALA A 38 -7.82 -10.19 -7.02
CA ALA A 38 -6.58 -9.62 -7.53
C ALA A 38 -6.40 -9.86 -9.04
N ALA A 39 -6.85 -11.00 -9.57
CA ALA A 39 -6.75 -11.34 -10.99
C ALA A 39 -7.39 -10.27 -11.89
N GLY A 40 -8.52 -9.70 -11.48
CA GLY A 40 -9.19 -8.61 -12.22
C GLY A 40 -8.41 -7.29 -12.27
N LEU A 41 -7.36 -7.15 -11.45
CA LEU A 41 -6.57 -5.91 -11.34
C LEU A 41 -5.28 -5.94 -12.18
N ARG A 42 -4.82 -7.12 -12.62
CA ARG A 42 -3.47 -7.34 -13.20
C ARG A 42 -3.09 -6.34 -14.29
N ASP A 43 -4.00 -6.04 -15.21
CA ASP A 43 -3.76 -5.13 -16.34
C ASP A 43 -4.51 -3.80 -16.18
N ARG A 44 -4.94 -3.48 -14.96
CA ARG A 44 -5.66 -2.26 -14.61
C ARG A 44 -4.88 -1.37 -13.65
N VAL A 45 -3.96 -1.95 -12.87
CA VAL A 45 -3.18 -1.23 -11.86
C VAL A 45 -1.69 -1.54 -11.98
N HIS A 46 -0.85 -0.59 -11.61
CA HIS A 46 0.61 -0.70 -11.67
C HIS A 46 1.15 -1.59 -10.55
N ALA A 47 0.47 -1.57 -9.39
CA ALA A 47 0.73 -2.47 -8.28
C ALA A 47 -0.46 -2.54 -7.32
N VAL A 48 -0.51 -3.59 -6.49
CA VAL A 48 -1.55 -3.84 -5.49
C VAL A 48 -0.95 -3.79 -4.09
N ASN A 49 -1.46 -2.88 -3.26
CA ASN A 49 -1.21 -2.89 -1.83
C ASN A 49 -1.78 -4.16 -1.20
N ILE A 50 -0.94 -4.88 -0.45
CA ILE A 50 -1.39 -5.91 0.49
C ILE A 50 -1.34 -5.34 1.89
N THR A 51 -2.51 -5.22 2.53
CA THR A 51 -2.61 -4.62 3.86
C THR A 51 -1.97 -5.45 4.96
N ASP A 52 -1.48 -4.77 6.00
CA ASP A 52 -0.85 -5.39 7.19
C ASP A 52 -1.68 -5.11 8.45
N GLY A 53 -2.74 -5.90 8.60
CA GLY A 53 -3.67 -5.77 9.72
C GLY A 53 -4.33 -4.39 9.76
N SER A 54 -4.98 -3.98 8.67
CA SER A 54 -5.74 -2.72 8.57
C SER A 54 -6.69 -2.57 9.77
N ARG A 55 -6.67 -1.40 10.42
CA ARG A 55 -7.38 -1.10 11.69
C ARG A 55 -7.03 -2.05 12.83
N ALA A 56 -5.80 -2.58 12.85
CA ALA A 56 -5.34 -3.58 13.81
C ALA A 56 -6.20 -4.85 13.88
N VAL A 57 -6.89 -5.22 12.79
CA VAL A 57 -7.66 -6.45 12.70
C VAL A 57 -6.75 -7.59 12.25
N MET A 58 -6.66 -8.67 13.02
CA MET A 58 -5.80 -9.81 12.69
C MET A 58 -6.21 -10.43 11.34
N ARG A 59 -5.22 -10.71 10.49
CA ARG A 59 -5.34 -11.36 9.17
C ARG A 59 -4.09 -12.20 8.91
N MET A 60 -4.09 -12.97 7.81
CA MET A 60 -2.85 -13.53 7.25
C MET A 60 -1.80 -12.42 7.09
N ALA A 61 -0.54 -12.72 7.41
CA ALA A 61 0.56 -11.77 7.29
C ALA A 61 0.70 -11.24 5.85
N SER A 62 1.06 -9.97 5.71
CA SER A 62 1.12 -9.28 4.43
C SER A 62 2.20 -9.85 3.50
N LEU A 63 3.35 -10.30 4.03
CA LEU A 63 4.44 -10.84 3.22
C LEU A 63 4.07 -12.15 2.47
N PRO A 64 3.55 -13.21 3.13
CA PRO A 64 3.03 -14.38 2.42
C PRO A 64 1.96 -14.04 1.37
N ALA A 65 1.02 -13.15 1.70
CA ALA A 65 -0.01 -12.72 0.75
C ALA A 65 0.58 -11.97 -0.46
N ALA A 66 1.60 -11.15 -0.26
CA ALA A 66 2.33 -10.46 -1.33
C ALA A 66 3.06 -11.44 -2.26
N ILE A 67 3.67 -12.49 -1.71
CA ILE A 67 4.33 -13.56 -2.50
C ILE A 67 3.29 -14.29 -3.36
N LEU A 68 2.13 -14.63 -2.79
CA LEU A 68 1.04 -15.27 -3.54
C LEU A 68 0.53 -14.39 -4.69
N LEU A 69 0.43 -13.06 -4.50
CA LEU A 69 0.12 -12.14 -5.61
C LEU A 69 1.21 -12.12 -6.68
N GLN A 70 2.48 -12.07 -6.27
CA GLN A 70 3.61 -12.07 -7.20
C GLN A 70 3.62 -13.33 -8.06
N GLN A 71 3.29 -14.50 -7.49
CA GLN A 71 3.14 -15.77 -8.22
C GLN A 71 2.00 -15.73 -9.25
N GLN A 72 0.98 -14.88 -9.04
CA GLN A 72 -0.07 -14.60 -10.02
C GLN A 72 0.30 -13.49 -11.00
N GLY A 73 1.56 -13.07 -11.06
CA GLY A 73 2.04 -12.01 -11.95
C GLY A 73 1.49 -10.62 -11.62
N ILE A 74 1.04 -10.40 -10.38
CA ILE A 74 0.53 -9.13 -9.89
C ILE A 74 1.59 -8.52 -8.99
N GLU A 75 2.04 -7.31 -9.32
CA GLU A 75 3.10 -6.65 -8.56
C GLU A 75 2.58 -6.16 -7.20
N PRO A 76 3.12 -6.63 -6.07
CA PRO A 76 2.66 -6.21 -4.76
C PRO A 76 3.37 -4.95 -4.27
N ILE A 77 2.65 -4.17 -3.46
CA ILE A 77 3.20 -3.21 -2.49
C ILE A 77 2.95 -3.80 -1.12
N LEU A 78 4.02 -4.22 -0.44
CA LEU A 78 3.96 -4.77 0.90
C LEU A 78 3.68 -3.64 1.90
N GLN A 79 2.49 -3.57 2.49
CA GLN A 79 2.31 -2.71 3.66
C GLN A 79 3.05 -3.32 4.85
N MET A 80 3.71 -2.47 5.61
CA MET A 80 4.41 -2.85 6.82
C MET A 80 4.06 -1.87 7.93
N ALA A 81 3.27 -2.35 8.90
CA ALA A 81 2.88 -1.60 10.07
C ALA A 81 3.87 -1.85 11.22
N CYS A 82 4.36 -0.79 11.85
CA CYS A 82 5.25 -0.89 13.01
C CYS A 82 4.53 -1.23 14.33
N ARG A 83 3.19 -1.30 14.31
CA ARG A 83 2.33 -1.50 15.50
C ARG A 83 2.68 -2.74 16.31
N ASP A 84 2.96 -3.85 15.65
CA ASP A 84 2.93 -5.20 16.22
C ASP A 84 4.29 -5.92 16.18
N ARG A 85 5.32 -5.30 15.59
CA ARG A 85 6.66 -5.90 15.42
C ARG A 85 7.75 -4.99 15.97
N ASN A 86 8.77 -5.59 16.56
CA ASN A 86 9.97 -4.86 17.03
C ASN A 86 10.93 -4.61 15.85
N GLN A 87 11.96 -3.79 16.09
CA GLN A 87 12.92 -3.43 15.05
C GLN A 87 13.71 -4.62 14.46
N ILE A 88 13.84 -5.73 15.19
CA ILE A 88 14.50 -6.95 14.71
C ILE A 88 13.59 -7.65 13.70
N ALA A 89 12.34 -7.90 14.08
CA ALA A 89 11.35 -8.56 13.24
C ALA A 89 11.06 -7.77 11.96
N ILE A 90 10.97 -6.44 12.06
CA ILE A 90 10.78 -5.56 10.90
C ILE A 90 11.95 -5.70 9.90
N GLN A 91 13.20 -5.63 10.36
CA GLN A 91 14.36 -5.78 9.46
C GLN A 91 14.42 -7.19 8.86
N ALA A 92 14.11 -8.23 9.64
CA ALA A 92 14.04 -9.61 9.16
C ALA A 92 12.98 -9.76 8.05
N ASP A 93 11.78 -9.20 8.24
CA ASP A 93 10.70 -9.22 7.24
C ASP A 93 11.10 -8.47 5.96
N LEU A 94 11.79 -7.33 6.07
CA LEU A 94 12.28 -6.56 4.92
C LEU A 94 13.35 -7.31 4.12
N LEU A 95 14.29 -7.96 4.81
CA LEU A 95 15.32 -8.80 4.19
C LEU A 95 14.69 -10.03 3.51
N GLY A 96 13.74 -10.68 4.17
CA GLY A 96 12.96 -11.79 3.59
C GLY A 96 12.16 -11.35 2.36
N ALA A 97 11.50 -10.20 2.42
CA ALA A 97 10.82 -9.59 1.28
C ALA A 97 11.80 -9.37 0.11
N HIS A 98 12.98 -8.80 0.39
CA HIS A 98 14.02 -8.61 -0.61
C HIS A 98 14.48 -9.93 -1.24
N ALA A 99 14.77 -10.95 -0.42
CA ALA A 99 15.18 -12.26 -0.91
C ALA A 99 14.13 -12.92 -1.82
N LEU A 100 12.85 -12.70 -1.54
CA LEU A 100 11.72 -13.30 -2.27
C LEU A 100 11.25 -12.46 -3.48
N GLY A 101 12.01 -11.44 -3.86
CA GLY A 101 11.70 -10.62 -5.03
C GLY A 101 10.66 -9.51 -4.78
N ILE A 102 10.19 -9.33 -3.55
CA ILE A 102 9.30 -8.23 -3.17
C ILE A 102 10.13 -6.96 -3.07
N ARG A 103 9.70 -5.92 -3.78
CA ARG A 103 10.51 -4.71 -4.00
C ARG A 103 9.84 -3.43 -3.57
N ASN A 104 8.51 -3.39 -3.45
CA ASN A 104 7.78 -2.19 -3.07
C ASN A 104 7.25 -2.35 -1.64
N VAL A 105 7.51 -1.37 -0.79
CA VAL A 105 7.11 -1.41 0.63
C VAL A 105 6.41 -0.10 0.97
N LEU A 106 5.24 -0.15 1.60
CA LEU A 106 4.58 1.03 2.15
C LEU A 106 4.82 1.08 3.67
N ALA A 107 5.60 2.07 4.10
CA ALA A 107 5.96 2.25 5.50
C ALA A 107 4.83 2.92 6.30
N LEU A 108 4.30 2.20 7.30
CA LEU A 108 3.18 2.64 8.13
C LEU A 108 3.54 2.58 9.61
N THR A 109 3.14 3.58 10.38
CA THR A 109 3.18 3.48 11.86
C THR A 109 2.22 2.39 12.34
N GLY A 110 1.05 2.27 11.69
CA GLY A 110 -0.01 1.36 12.07
C GLY A 110 -1.02 2.00 13.03
N ASP A 111 -2.26 1.50 12.98
CA ASP A 111 -3.33 1.95 13.88
C ASP A 111 -3.05 1.52 15.33
N PRO A 112 -3.58 2.21 16.34
CA PRO A 112 -3.54 1.71 17.72
C PRO A 112 -4.21 0.33 17.81
N VAL A 113 -3.62 -0.61 18.56
CA VAL A 113 -4.15 -1.97 18.74
C VAL A 113 -5.62 -1.97 19.23
N LYS A 114 -5.99 -0.99 20.05
CA LYS A 114 -7.36 -0.81 20.57
C LYS A 114 -8.42 -0.54 19.49
N ALA A 115 -8.01 -0.14 18.28
CA ALA A 115 -8.93 0.03 17.15
C ALA A 115 -9.36 -1.31 16.52
N GLY A 116 -8.62 -2.39 16.82
CA GLY A 116 -8.79 -3.70 16.21
C GLY A 116 -9.60 -4.70 17.04
N ASP A 117 -9.50 -5.97 16.63
CA ASP A 117 -10.25 -7.09 17.23
C ASP A 117 -9.48 -7.78 18.38
N HIS A 118 -8.25 -7.37 18.66
CA HIS A 118 -7.43 -7.87 19.77
C HIS A 118 -7.01 -6.72 20.71
N PRO A 119 -7.96 -6.02 21.37
CA PRO A 119 -7.67 -4.80 22.13
C PRO A 119 -6.77 -5.01 23.36
N LYS A 120 -6.53 -6.27 23.76
CA LYS A 120 -5.63 -6.64 24.86
C LYS A 120 -4.19 -6.93 24.41
N ALA A 121 -3.91 -6.97 23.11
CA ALA A 121 -2.56 -7.21 22.62
C ALA A 121 -1.66 -6.00 22.87
N THR A 122 -0.36 -6.25 23.04
CA THR A 122 0.65 -5.21 23.24
C THR A 122 1.02 -4.58 21.90
N GLY A 123 1.00 -3.25 21.83
CA GLY A 123 1.61 -2.51 20.73
C GLY A 123 3.11 -2.38 20.96
N VAL A 124 3.91 -2.67 19.94
CA VAL A 124 5.38 -2.62 20.00
C VAL A 124 5.87 -1.21 19.67
N PHE A 125 5.63 -0.73 18.44
CA PHE A 125 5.96 0.64 18.03
C PHE A 125 7.42 1.09 18.27
N ASP A 126 8.39 0.16 18.21
CA ASP A 126 9.82 0.50 18.20
C ASP A 126 10.14 1.51 17.09
N PHE A 127 9.44 1.37 15.96
CA PHE A 127 9.43 2.30 14.85
C PHE A 127 8.08 3.00 14.68
N GLU A 128 8.17 4.13 13.98
CA GLU A 128 7.07 4.82 13.31
C GLU A 128 7.44 4.98 11.82
N SER A 129 6.48 5.33 10.96
CA SER A 129 6.68 5.33 9.50
C SER A 129 7.98 5.99 9.00
N VAL A 130 8.41 7.12 9.57
CA VAL A 130 9.66 7.80 9.20
C VAL A 130 10.89 6.99 9.62
N ARG A 131 10.90 6.41 10.84
CA ARG A 131 12.00 5.54 11.29
C ARG A 131 12.07 4.25 10.46
N LEU A 132 10.94 3.71 10.06
CA LEU A 132 10.90 2.58 9.12
C LEU A 132 11.50 2.96 7.75
N LEU A 133 11.18 4.14 7.21
CA LEU A 133 11.83 4.63 5.98
C LEU A 133 13.36 4.76 6.15
N GLN A 134 13.82 5.26 7.30
CA GLN A 134 15.26 5.35 7.60
C GLN A 134 15.92 3.97 7.68
N ALA A 135 15.25 2.99 8.29
CA ALA A 135 15.72 1.60 8.32
C ALA A 135 15.79 1.02 6.89
N ILE A 136 14.77 1.23 6.05
CA ILE A 136 14.81 0.82 4.64
C ILE A 136 15.96 1.50 3.90
N ALA A 137 16.22 2.78 4.13
CA ALA A 137 17.33 3.50 3.52
C ALA A 137 18.70 2.91 3.95
N LYS A 138 18.86 2.53 5.22
CA LYS A 138 20.06 1.84 5.71
C LYS A 138 20.26 0.49 5.03
N LEU A 139 19.21 -0.34 4.95
CA LEU A 139 19.26 -1.63 4.26
C LEU A 139 19.60 -1.46 2.77
N ASN A 140 19.03 -0.44 2.11
CA ASN A 140 19.36 -0.09 0.72
C ASN A 140 20.79 0.43 0.54
N SER A 141 21.45 0.86 1.62
CA SER A 141 22.87 1.24 1.61
C SER A 141 23.81 0.09 1.97
N GLY A 142 23.29 -1.10 2.29
CA GLY A 142 24.08 -2.28 2.65
C GLY A 142 24.38 -2.41 4.14
N PHE A 143 23.63 -1.73 5.01
CA PHE A 143 23.82 -1.79 6.46
C PHE A 143 22.50 -2.07 7.20
N ASP A 144 22.59 -2.72 8.36
CA ASP A 144 21.49 -2.77 9.32
C ASP A 144 21.35 -1.42 10.08
N ILE A 145 20.36 -1.30 10.96
CA ILE A 145 20.14 -0.08 11.73
C ILE A 145 21.24 0.21 12.78
N ASN A 146 22.09 -0.76 13.09
CA ASN A 146 23.23 -0.64 14.01
C ASN A 146 24.55 -0.43 13.27
N ASP A 147 24.49 -0.02 11.99
CA ASP A 147 25.64 0.25 11.13
C ASP A 147 26.53 -0.97 10.87
N ARG A 148 26.00 -2.19 11.00
CA ARG A 148 26.70 -3.41 10.60
C ARG A 148 26.43 -3.70 9.14
N ALA A 149 27.49 -4.01 8.40
CA ALA A 149 27.36 -4.36 6.98
C ALA A 149 26.55 -5.66 6.80
N LEU A 150 25.65 -5.66 5.83
CA LEU A 150 24.96 -6.86 5.37
C LEU A 150 25.97 -7.75 4.61
N THR A 151 25.90 -9.06 4.84
CA THR A 151 26.90 -10.01 4.33
C THR A 151 26.86 -10.21 2.83
N ASP A 152 25.74 -9.89 2.19
CA ASP A 152 25.43 -10.09 0.77
C ASP A 152 25.17 -8.77 0.03
N GLY A 153 25.47 -7.63 0.66
CA GLY A 153 25.37 -6.30 0.07
C GLY A 153 24.04 -5.58 0.31
N SER A 154 23.77 -4.55 -0.48
CA SER A 154 22.59 -3.70 -0.32
C SER A 154 21.31 -4.37 -0.80
N THR A 155 20.21 -4.12 -0.08
CA THR A 155 18.87 -4.38 -0.62
C THR A 155 18.50 -3.37 -1.72
N ASP A 156 17.44 -3.66 -2.46
CA ASP A 156 16.86 -2.79 -3.48
C ASP A 156 15.35 -2.62 -3.24
N LEU A 157 14.98 -2.03 -2.10
CA LEU A 157 13.60 -1.76 -1.73
C LEU A 157 13.16 -0.37 -2.22
N PHE A 158 11.88 -0.24 -2.61
CA PHE A 158 11.24 0.99 -3.09
C PHE A 158 10.22 1.45 -2.06
N PRO A 159 10.64 2.29 -1.11
CA PRO A 159 9.79 2.70 -0.02
C PRO A 159 8.75 3.73 -0.48
N GLY A 160 7.49 3.49 -0.17
CA GLY A 160 6.42 4.49 -0.17
C GLY A 160 5.99 4.84 1.24
N ALA A 161 5.16 5.87 1.38
CA ALA A 161 4.59 6.25 2.67
C ALA A 161 3.16 6.77 2.58
N ALA A 162 2.40 6.61 3.67
CA ALA A 162 1.07 7.21 3.77
C ALA A 162 1.14 8.72 4.09
N VAL A 163 0.17 9.49 3.59
CA VAL A 163 -0.01 10.92 3.92
C VAL A 163 -1.49 11.23 4.16
N ASP A 164 -1.79 12.25 4.97
CA ASP A 164 -3.17 12.71 5.19
C ASP A 164 -3.26 14.22 4.90
N PRO A 165 -3.63 14.60 3.67
CA PRO A 165 -3.82 16.00 3.28
C PRO A 165 -4.84 16.75 4.14
N GLN A 166 -5.81 16.02 4.72
CA GLN A 166 -6.90 16.58 5.51
C GLN A 166 -6.58 16.63 7.01
N SER A 167 -5.31 16.41 7.39
CA SER A 167 -4.84 16.50 8.77
C SER A 167 -5.12 17.88 9.37
N LYS A 168 -5.82 17.91 10.52
CA LYS A 168 -6.09 19.15 11.27
C LYS A 168 -4.82 19.91 11.69
N SER A 169 -3.69 19.22 11.82
CA SER A 169 -2.39 19.83 12.08
C SER A 169 -1.62 19.97 10.78
N GLN A 170 -1.74 21.12 10.11
CA GLN A 170 -1.05 21.40 8.84
C GLN A 170 0.48 21.50 9.02
N SER A 171 0.94 22.17 10.08
CA SER A 171 2.38 22.24 10.39
C SER A 171 2.97 20.87 10.74
N GLY A 172 2.21 20.03 11.45
CA GLY A 172 2.59 18.66 11.76
C GLY A 172 2.63 17.77 10.51
N LEU A 173 1.65 17.92 9.60
CA LEU A 173 1.62 17.26 8.31
C LEU A 173 2.86 17.61 7.48
N LYS A 174 3.13 18.90 7.26
CA LYS A 174 4.29 19.38 6.49
C LYS A 174 5.61 18.85 7.06
N ARG A 175 5.83 18.99 8.37
CA ARG A 175 7.05 18.49 9.03
C ARG A 175 7.23 16.97 8.86
N ARG A 176 6.15 16.19 8.98
CA ARG A 176 6.23 14.73 8.75
C ARG A 176 6.51 14.42 7.29
N PHE A 177 5.91 15.15 6.35
CA PHE A 177 6.14 14.98 4.92
C PHE A 177 7.61 15.24 4.55
N GLU A 178 8.18 16.36 4.98
CA GLU A 178 9.61 16.71 4.78
C GLU A 178 10.53 15.64 5.37
N ARG A 179 10.23 15.14 6.58
CA ARG A 179 11.00 14.05 7.19
C ARG A 179 10.92 12.75 6.36
N LYS A 180 9.77 12.44 5.75
CA LYS A 180 9.63 11.26 4.88
C LYS A 180 10.42 11.43 3.59
N LEU A 181 10.42 12.63 2.99
CA LEU A 181 11.27 12.98 1.84
C LEU A 181 12.74 12.79 2.18
N ALA A 182 13.21 13.35 3.29
CA ALA A 182 14.60 13.23 3.75
C ALA A 182 15.02 11.77 4.02
N SER A 183 14.08 10.88 4.33
CA SER A 183 14.33 9.45 4.51
C SER A 183 14.31 8.62 3.21
N GLY A 184 14.19 9.26 2.05
CA GLY A 184 14.30 8.58 0.75
C GLY A 184 13.02 7.90 0.24
N VAL A 185 11.84 8.35 0.70
CA VAL A 185 10.55 7.89 0.16
C VAL A 185 10.47 8.12 -1.35
N ARG A 186 9.81 7.20 -2.06
CA ARG A 186 9.73 7.15 -3.52
C ARG A 186 8.34 7.40 -4.10
N PHE A 187 7.30 7.30 -3.28
CA PHE A 187 5.93 7.66 -3.61
C PHE A 187 5.11 7.84 -2.33
N PHE A 188 4.00 8.57 -2.42
CA PHE A 188 3.03 8.72 -1.34
C PHE A 188 1.67 8.19 -1.75
N GLN A 189 0.95 7.57 -0.81
CA GLN A 189 -0.47 7.27 -0.95
C GLN A 189 -1.22 8.07 0.11
N SER A 190 -2.21 8.85 -0.29
CA SER A 190 -3.01 9.57 0.68
C SER A 190 -4.03 8.65 1.36
N GLN A 191 -4.47 9.03 2.56
CA GLN A 191 -5.75 8.55 3.10
C GLN A 191 -6.90 8.91 2.17
N LEU A 192 -8.09 8.37 2.44
CA LEU A 192 -9.33 8.71 1.72
C LEU A 192 -9.49 10.22 1.61
N ILE A 193 -9.57 10.74 0.38
CA ILE A 193 -9.86 12.14 0.08
C ILE A 193 -11.36 12.35 -0.04
N SER A 194 -11.91 13.18 0.85
CA SER A 194 -13.29 13.64 0.78
C SER A 194 -13.43 15.05 0.22
N ASP A 195 -12.37 15.86 0.33
CA ASP A 195 -12.30 17.24 -0.14
C ASP A 195 -11.12 17.41 -1.10
N PHE A 196 -11.43 17.67 -2.37
CA PHE A 196 -10.44 17.82 -3.44
C PHE A 196 -9.80 19.21 -3.48
N ASP A 197 -10.43 20.22 -2.89
CA ASP A 197 -9.83 21.55 -2.75
C ASP A 197 -8.70 21.50 -1.71
N VAL A 198 -8.92 20.79 -0.61
CA VAL A 198 -7.88 20.52 0.40
C VAL A 198 -6.74 19.69 -0.20
N LEU A 199 -7.05 18.72 -1.06
CA LEU A 199 -6.02 17.97 -1.79
C LEU A 199 -5.20 18.88 -2.70
N ALA A 200 -5.85 19.75 -3.49
CA ALA A 200 -5.17 20.68 -4.38
C ALA A 200 -4.26 21.65 -3.60
N GLN A 201 -4.74 22.17 -2.46
CA GLN A 201 -3.92 23.01 -1.58
C GLN A 201 -2.69 22.24 -1.06
N PHE A 202 -2.88 21.01 -0.57
CA PHE A 202 -1.78 20.16 -0.13
C PHE A 202 -0.74 19.91 -1.24
N MET A 203 -1.20 19.65 -2.46
CA MET A 203 -0.30 19.43 -3.60
C MET A 203 0.55 20.68 -3.90
N ASN A 204 -0.07 21.86 -3.84
CA ASN A 204 0.61 23.13 -4.10
C ASN A 204 1.58 23.56 -2.99
N GLU A 205 1.21 23.37 -1.72
CA GLU A 205 1.96 23.95 -0.58
C GLU A 205 2.93 22.96 0.10
N VAL A 206 2.65 21.66 0.03
CA VAL A 206 3.39 20.62 0.75
C VAL A 206 4.00 19.60 -0.19
N ALA A 207 3.22 19.04 -1.13
CA ALA A 207 3.77 18.03 -2.04
C ALA A 207 4.84 18.62 -2.97
N SER A 208 4.73 19.90 -3.32
CA SER A 208 5.71 20.65 -4.12
C SER A 208 7.12 20.75 -3.49
N LEU A 209 7.30 20.34 -2.23
CA LEU A 209 8.60 20.28 -1.55
C LEU A 209 9.48 19.11 -2.02
N GLY A 210 8.95 18.18 -2.81
CA GLY A 210 9.73 17.08 -3.37
C GLY A 210 9.08 16.43 -4.59
N ASP A 211 9.85 15.61 -5.31
CA ASP A 211 9.42 15.03 -6.60
C ASP A 211 8.72 13.66 -6.48
N ALA A 212 8.57 13.13 -5.26
CA ALA A 212 7.91 11.83 -5.05
C ALA A 212 6.41 11.96 -5.39
N PRO A 213 5.87 11.15 -6.32
CA PRO A 213 4.48 11.27 -6.74
C PRO A 213 3.52 10.98 -5.59
N VAL A 214 2.42 11.74 -5.54
CA VAL A 214 1.33 11.53 -4.59
C VAL A 214 0.16 10.86 -5.32
N LEU A 215 -0.32 9.76 -4.75
CA LEU A 215 -1.48 9.02 -5.23
C LEU A 215 -2.69 9.35 -4.36
N ALA A 216 -3.71 9.96 -4.94
CA ALA A 216 -4.94 10.32 -4.23
C ALA A 216 -5.74 9.06 -3.86
N GLY A 217 -6.04 8.89 -2.57
CA GLY A 217 -6.81 7.79 -2.03
C GLY A 217 -8.29 7.93 -2.35
N ILE A 218 -8.79 7.10 -3.27
CA ILE A 218 -10.19 7.08 -3.71
C ILE A 218 -10.88 5.87 -3.10
N PHE A 219 -11.90 6.11 -2.28
CA PHE A 219 -12.65 5.04 -1.62
C PHE A 219 -14.02 4.85 -2.26
N LEU A 220 -14.38 3.61 -2.59
CA LEU A 220 -15.73 3.29 -3.07
C LEU A 220 -16.74 3.37 -1.92
N ILE A 221 -17.54 4.44 -1.91
CA ILE A 221 -18.65 4.62 -0.98
C ILE A 221 -19.90 3.95 -1.57
N LYS A 222 -20.34 2.85 -0.96
CA LYS A 222 -21.33 1.94 -1.58
C LYS A 222 -22.79 2.34 -1.38
N SER A 223 -23.05 3.22 -0.41
CA SER A 223 -24.40 3.66 -0.04
C SER A 223 -24.32 4.80 0.98
N ALA A 224 -25.44 5.51 1.19
CA ALA A 224 -25.57 6.51 2.24
C ALA A 224 -25.28 5.94 3.64
N LYS A 225 -25.76 4.72 3.93
CA LYS A 225 -25.45 4.01 5.19
C LYS A 225 -23.95 3.78 5.37
N ASN A 226 -23.27 3.36 4.29
CA ASN A 226 -21.82 3.18 4.33
C ASN A 226 -21.09 4.51 4.55
N ALA A 227 -21.52 5.59 3.87
CA ALA A 227 -20.96 6.93 4.06
C ALA A 227 -21.11 7.44 5.50
N ARG A 228 -22.31 7.36 6.07
CA ARG A 228 -22.59 7.76 7.47
C ARG A 228 -21.78 6.92 8.46
N PHE A 229 -21.57 5.62 8.18
CA PHE A 229 -20.69 4.78 8.99
C PHE A 229 -19.25 5.26 8.96
N LEU A 230 -18.71 5.61 7.77
CA LEU A 230 -17.34 6.11 7.63
C LEU A 230 -17.15 7.41 8.43
N ASN A 231 -18.04 8.38 8.28
CA ASN A 231 -17.99 9.64 9.06
C ASN A 231 -18.01 9.42 10.58
N LYS A 232 -18.74 8.39 11.05
CA LYS A 232 -18.89 8.11 12.48
C LYS A 232 -17.72 7.34 13.08
N PHE A 233 -17.17 6.37 12.34
CA PHE A 233 -16.25 5.36 12.89
C PHE A 233 -14.84 5.39 12.32
N VAL A 234 -14.59 6.15 11.26
CA VAL A 234 -13.25 6.28 10.68
C VAL A 234 -12.70 7.67 11.01
N PRO A 235 -11.71 7.77 11.91
CA PRO A 235 -11.14 9.06 12.31
C PRO A 235 -10.60 9.84 11.10
N GLY A 236 -10.94 11.13 11.02
CA GLY A 236 -10.45 12.02 9.98
C GLY A 236 -11.26 12.01 8.68
N VAL A 237 -12.19 11.07 8.49
CA VAL A 237 -13.06 11.03 7.29
C VAL A 237 -14.25 11.97 7.46
N GLN A 238 -14.48 12.83 6.47
CA GLN A 238 -15.60 13.77 6.43
C GLN A 238 -16.25 13.79 5.04
N ILE A 239 -17.09 12.80 4.76
CA ILE A 239 -17.88 12.74 3.52
C ILE A 239 -18.96 13.83 3.55
N PRO A 240 -19.04 14.71 2.55
CA PRO A 240 -20.02 15.79 2.48
C PRO A 240 -21.47 15.27 2.44
N GLU A 241 -22.41 15.97 3.08
CA GLU A 241 -23.83 15.58 3.09
C GLU A 241 -24.41 15.54 1.66
N THR A 242 -23.93 16.39 0.75
CA THR A 242 -24.30 16.36 -0.68
C THR A 242 -24.00 15.01 -1.33
N THR A 243 -22.86 14.38 -0.98
CA THR A 243 -22.51 13.04 -1.46
C THR A 243 -23.40 11.98 -0.84
N ILE A 244 -23.73 12.13 0.45
CA ILE A 244 -24.61 11.21 1.17
C ILE A 244 -26.02 11.25 0.58
N GLU A 245 -26.57 12.44 0.34
CA GLU A 245 -27.88 12.63 -0.30
C GLU A 245 -27.94 12.08 -1.72
N ARG A 246 -26.88 12.28 -2.53
CA ARG A 246 -26.78 11.67 -3.87
C ARG A 246 -26.92 10.15 -3.80
N LEU A 247 -26.24 9.52 -2.84
CA LEU A 247 -26.30 8.06 -2.63
C LEU A 247 -27.65 7.60 -2.09
N ASP A 248 -28.32 8.40 -1.26
CA ASP A 248 -29.60 8.06 -0.63
C ASP A 248 -30.77 8.15 -1.61
N ARG A 249 -30.72 9.10 -2.55
CA ARG A 249 -31.73 9.31 -3.59
C ARG A 249 -31.55 8.44 -4.83
N ALA A 250 -30.44 7.71 -4.94
CA ALA A 250 -30.15 6.88 -6.11
C ALA A 250 -30.94 5.56 -6.07
N ASP A 251 -31.52 5.17 -7.21
CA ASP A 251 -32.20 3.87 -7.36
C ASP A 251 -31.22 2.69 -7.16
N ASP A 252 -29.98 2.87 -7.62
CA ASP A 252 -28.85 1.97 -7.36
C ASP A 252 -27.70 2.74 -6.67
N PRO A 253 -27.67 2.74 -5.32
CA PRO A 253 -26.65 3.44 -4.55
C PRO A 253 -25.23 2.96 -4.82
N LEU A 254 -25.05 1.68 -5.18
CA LEU A 254 -23.73 1.15 -5.49
C LEU A 254 -23.23 1.71 -6.82
N ARG A 255 -24.08 1.68 -7.85
CA ARG A 255 -23.76 2.23 -9.17
C ARG A 255 -23.51 3.74 -9.10
N GLU A 256 -24.24 4.46 -8.27
CA GLU A 256 -23.98 5.89 -8.00
C GLU A 256 -22.64 6.09 -7.27
N GLY A 257 -22.33 5.25 -6.28
CA GLY A 257 -21.02 5.23 -5.63
C GLY A 257 -19.85 5.02 -6.59
N MET A 258 -20.02 4.15 -7.60
CA MET A 258 -19.03 3.95 -8.65
C MET A 258 -18.87 5.19 -9.54
N LYS A 259 -19.96 5.89 -9.88
CA LYS A 259 -19.88 7.16 -10.63
C LYS A 259 -19.15 8.23 -9.84
N ILE A 260 -19.45 8.37 -8.54
CA ILE A 260 -18.78 9.31 -7.64
C ILE A 260 -17.27 8.99 -7.59
N ALA A 261 -16.89 7.73 -7.40
CA ALA A 261 -15.48 7.33 -7.42
C ALA A 261 -14.82 7.65 -8.78
N ALA A 262 -15.51 7.45 -9.91
CA ALA A 262 -14.99 7.78 -11.23
C ALA A 262 -14.85 9.30 -11.46
N GLU A 263 -15.78 10.11 -10.95
CA GLU A 263 -15.68 11.58 -10.91
C GLU A 263 -14.45 12.02 -10.10
N GLN A 264 -14.24 11.41 -8.93
CA GLN A 264 -13.08 11.66 -8.08
C GLN A 264 -11.75 11.27 -8.74
N VAL A 265 -11.71 10.15 -9.47
CA VAL A 265 -10.52 9.78 -10.27
C VAL A 265 -10.24 10.82 -11.34
N ARG A 266 -11.28 11.33 -12.04
CA ARG A 266 -11.13 12.40 -13.03
C ARG A 266 -10.57 13.69 -12.41
N LEU A 267 -11.08 14.10 -11.25
CA LEU A 267 -10.54 15.25 -10.51
C LEU A 267 -9.08 15.02 -10.09
N ALA A 268 -8.76 13.82 -9.58
CA ALA A 268 -7.40 13.49 -9.15
C ALA A 268 -6.38 13.55 -10.31
N ARG A 269 -6.79 13.25 -11.55
CA ARG A 269 -5.91 13.35 -12.74
C ARG A 269 -5.41 14.76 -13.01
N GLU A 270 -6.18 15.77 -12.63
CA GLU A 270 -5.82 17.18 -12.80
C GLU A 270 -4.92 17.70 -11.67
N ILE A 271 -4.84 16.99 -10.53
CA ILE A 271 -4.24 17.48 -9.28
C ILE A 271 -3.02 16.66 -8.85
N CYS A 272 -3.03 15.34 -9.10
CA CYS A 272 -2.08 14.37 -8.58
C CYS A 272 -1.45 13.51 -9.69
N GLN A 273 -0.34 12.86 -9.36
CA GLN A 273 0.37 11.97 -10.29
C GLN A 273 -0.27 10.59 -10.38
N GLY A 274 -1.34 10.33 -9.63
CA GLY A 274 -2.04 9.06 -9.65
C GLY A 274 -3.12 8.91 -8.60
N VAL A 275 -3.69 7.71 -8.52
CA VAL A 275 -4.73 7.32 -7.55
C VAL A 275 -4.40 6.00 -6.86
N HIS A 276 -4.89 5.87 -5.63
CA HIS A 276 -4.92 4.64 -4.86
C HIS A 276 -6.36 4.22 -4.61
N MET A 277 -6.80 3.17 -5.28
CA MET A 277 -8.19 2.69 -5.25
C MET A 277 -8.44 1.76 -4.07
N MET A 278 -9.38 2.13 -3.21
CA MET A 278 -9.81 1.35 -2.05
C MET A 278 -11.29 0.96 -2.22
N ALA A 279 -11.54 -0.31 -2.52
CA ALA A 279 -12.90 -0.83 -2.72
C ALA A 279 -13.15 -2.04 -1.82
N ILE A 280 -13.05 -1.86 -0.49
CA ILE A 280 -13.09 -2.94 0.52
C ILE A 280 -14.20 -3.97 0.23
N ARG A 281 -13.86 -5.25 -0.01
CA ARG A 281 -14.79 -6.36 -0.35
C ARG A 281 -15.54 -6.20 -1.68
N ARG A 282 -15.15 -5.25 -2.52
CA ARG A 282 -15.67 -5.00 -3.87
C ARG A 282 -14.56 -4.56 -4.83
N GLU A 283 -13.37 -5.12 -4.65
CA GLU A 283 -12.19 -4.84 -5.46
C GLU A 283 -12.42 -5.24 -6.93
N ASP A 284 -13.36 -6.16 -7.18
CA ASP A 284 -13.91 -6.53 -8.50
C ASP A 284 -14.45 -5.35 -9.30
N LEU A 285 -14.87 -4.26 -8.64
CA LEU A 285 -15.46 -3.08 -9.30
C LEU A 285 -14.44 -2.04 -9.76
N ILE A 286 -13.18 -2.14 -9.30
CA ILE A 286 -12.15 -1.16 -9.65
C ILE A 286 -11.96 -1.02 -11.18
N PRO A 287 -11.90 -2.10 -11.98
CA PRO A 287 -11.78 -1.99 -13.42
C PRO A 287 -12.90 -1.13 -14.05
N GLU A 288 -14.16 -1.38 -13.69
CA GLU A 288 -15.31 -0.64 -14.23
C GLU A 288 -15.31 0.83 -13.80
N ILE A 289 -14.93 1.13 -12.55
CA ILE A 289 -14.77 2.52 -12.07
C ILE A 289 -13.71 3.26 -12.90
N LEU A 290 -12.58 2.60 -13.18
CA LEU A 290 -11.51 3.16 -14.00
C LEU A 290 -11.97 3.38 -15.46
N ASP A 291 -12.79 2.49 -16.02
CA ASP A 291 -13.39 2.68 -17.35
C ASP A 291 -14.31 3.90 -17.39
N MET A 292 -15.18 4.06 -16.37
CA MET A 292 -16.04 5.26 -16.23
C MET A 292 -15.23 6.55 -16.05
N ALA A 293 -14.02 6.46 -15.51
CA ALA A 293 -13.10 7.59 -15.35
C ALA A 293 -12.26 7.87 -16.62
N GLY A 294 -12.39 7.05 -17.67
CA GLY A 294 -11.59 7.16 -18.88
C GLY A 294 -10.12 6.82 -18.66
N VAL A 295 -9.83 5.91 -17.73
CA VAL A 295 -8.48 5.36 -17.49
C VAL A 295 -8.38 4.04 -18.24
N ALA A 296 -7.52 4.01 -19.26
CA ALA A 296 -7.30 2.83 -20.09
C ALA A 296 -6.61 1.69 -19.29
N PRO A 297 -6.83 0.42 -19.67
CA PRO A 297 -5.99 -0.67 -19.20
C PRO A 297 -4.51 -0.39 -19.48
N LEU A 298 -3.64 -0.93 -18.63
CA LEU A 298 -2.21 -0.86 -18.85
C LEU A 298 -1.84 -1.77 -20.03
N THR A 299 -1.15 -1.20 -21.03
CA THR A 299 -0.53 -2.01 -22.07
C THR A 299 0.46 -2.98 -21.43
N SER A 300 0.25 -4.28 -21.66
CA SER A 300 1.17 -5.30 -21.18
C SER A 300 2.58 -5.00 -21.69
N VAL A 301 3.53 -4.80 -20.78
CA VAL A 301 4.94 -4.98 -21.11
C VAL A 301 5.09 -6.47 -21.40
N ILE A 302 5.00 -6.86 -22.68
CA ILE A 302 5.53 -8.16 -23.11
C ILE A 302 7.04 -8.03 -22.95
N ALA A 303 7.54 -8.35 -21.76
CA ALA A 303 8.96 -8.63 -21.59
C ALA A 303 9.22 -9.94 -22.31
N SER A 304 9.71 -9.85 -23.53
CA SER A 304 10.38 -10.94 -24.21
C SER A 304 11.57 -11.40 -23.34
N GLY A 305 11.49 -12.63 -22.82
CA GLY A 305 12.64 -13.35 -22.27
C GLY A 305 12.87 -13.20 -20.77
N ASP A 306 12.24 -14.06 -19.98
CA ASP A 306 12.92 -14.93 -19.00
C ASP A 306 11.84 -15.67 -18.21
N ARG A 307 11.50 -16.88 -18.66
CA ARG A 307 10.88 -17.86 -17.77
C ARG A 307 12.01 -18.40 -16.89
N PRO A 308 11.92 -18.32 -15.55
CA PRO A 308 12.83 -19.05 -14.70
C PRO A 308 12.64 -20.54 -15.00
N THR A 309 13.69 -21.18 -15.49
CA THR A 309 13.75 -22.63 -15.63
C THR A 309 13.67 -23.27 -14.25
N ASP A 310 12.72 -24.17 -14.06
CA ASP A 310 12.65 -25.10 -12.93
C ASP A 310 14.03 -25.69 -12.64
N THR A 311 14.66 -25.26 -11.54
CA THR A 311 15.82 -25.95 -10.98
C THR A 311 15.85 -25.73 -9.47
N LEU A 312 15.09 -26.57 -8.77
CA LEU A 312 15.37 -26.95 -7.38
C LEU A 312 15.02 -28.44 -7.24
N ALA A 313 15.86 -29.26 -7.86
CA ALA A 313 16.00 -30.67 -7.53
C ALA A 313 17.30 -30.85 -6.76
N SER A 314 17.19 -31.61 -5.66
CA SER A 314 18.24 -32.23 -4.85
C SER A 314 19.27 -31.34 -4.14
N ALA A 315 19.05 -31.16 -2.84
CA ALA A 315 20.14 -31.20 -1.86
C ALA A 315 19.60 -31.81 -0.56
N THR A 316 19.66 -33.14 -0.47
CA THR A 316 19.59 -33.88 0.79
C THR A 316 20.91 -33.67 1.54
N GLN A 317 20.87 -33.00 2.69
CA GLN A 317 21.88 -33.16 3.74
C GLN A 317 21.21 -33.27 5.11
N SER A 318 21.69 -34.26 5.85
CA SER A 318 21.27 -34.72 7.18
C SER A 318 21.43 -33.67 8.29
N PRO A 319 20.62 -33.75 9.37
CA PRO A 319 20.62 -32.75 10.43
C PRO A 319 21.81 -32.92 11.38
N GLN A 320 22.59 -31.85 11.56
CA GLN A 320 23.44 -31.70 12.74
C GLN A 320 22.73 -30.81 13.78
N SER A 321 22.69 -31.35 14.99
CA SER A 321 22.15 -30.78 16.21
C SER A 321 22.77 -29.44 16.59
N PHE A 322 21.96 -28.45 16.93
CA PHE A 322 22.31 -27.45 17.94
C PHE A 322 21.12 -27.22 18.86
N ALA A 323 21.45 -27.27 20.16
CA ALA A 323 20.55 -27.27 21.27
C ALA A 323 20.24 -25.84 21.76
N THR A 324 19.06 -25.72 22.37
CA THR A 324 18.69 -24.81 23.48
C THR A 324 19.08 -23.33 23.40
N ALA A 325 18.06 -22.51 23.22
CA ALA A 325 17.77 -21.41 24.16
C ALA A 325 16.26 -21.11 24.08
N ILE A 326 15.49 -21.68 25.01
CA ILE A 326 14.18 -21.19 25.41
C ILE A 326 14.39 -20.72 26.85
N ASP A 327 14.25 -19.42 27.05
CA ASP A 327 13.64 -18.80 28.23
C ASP A 327 12.81 -17.62 27.72
#